data_AF-A0A7G5C5C6-F1
#
_entry.id   AF-A0A7G5C5C6-F1
#
_cell.length_a   1.000
_cell.length_b   1.000
_cell.length_c   1.000
_cell.angle_alpha   90.00
_cell.angle_beta   90.00
_cell.angle_gamma   90.00
#
_symmetry.space_group_name_H-M   'P 1'
#
loop_
_entity.id
_entity.type
_entity.pdbx_description
1 polymer ?
#
loop_
_entity_poly.entity_id
_entity_poly.type
_entity_poly.pdbx_seq_one_letter_code
_entity_poly.pdbx_strand_id
1 'polypeptide(L)' 'MLETQDDSLWAEGLEIVRRIEAGGYQAYMVGGCVRDRLIGRPIRDIDIATSATQNK' A
#
# COMPACT_ATOMS: atom_id res chain seq x y z
N MET A 1 -12.26 0.51 -19.70
CA MET A 1 -12.65 0.21 -18.31
C MET A 1 -12.25 1.45 -17.52
N LEU A 2 -13.17 2.11 -16.82
CA LEU A 2 -12.82 3.28 -16.01
C LEU A 2 -12.06 2.78 -14.77
N GLU A 3 -10.90 3.35 -14.48
CA GLU A 3 -10.19 3.09 -13.22
C GLU A 3 -11.07 3.52 -12.05
N THR A 4 -11.19 2.66 -11.05
CA THR A 4 -11.90 2.99 -9.82
C THR A 4 -10.99 3.77 -8.88
N GLN A 5 -11.58 4.51 -7.94
CA GLN A 5 -10.81 5.15 -6.87
C GLN A 5 -9.93 4.14 -6.10
N ASP A 6 -10.44 2.91 -5.92
CA ASP A 6 -9.70 1.82 -5.27
C ASP A 6 -8.46 1.40 -6.07
N ASP A 7 -8.53 1.42 -7.41
CA ASP A 7 -7.40 1.06 -8.27
C ASP A 7 -6.30 2.11 -8.20
N SER A 8 -6.65 3.41 -8.19
CA SER A 8 -5.68 4.50 -8.01
C SER A 8 -5.00 4.40 -6.65
N LEU A 9 -5.79 4.26 -5.59
CA LEU A 9 -5.27 4.21 -4.22
C LEU A 9 -4.34 3.00 -4.00
N TRP A 10 -4.69 1.85 -4.58
CA TRP A 10 -3.83 0.65 -4.56
C TRP A 10 -2.53 0.86 -5.34
N ALA A 11 -2.59 1.48 -6.52
CA ALA A 11 -1.40 1.78 -7.34
C ALA A 11 -0.45 2.76 -6.63
N GLU A 12 -0.98 3.80 -6.00
CA GLU A 12 -0.22 4.74 -5.19
C GLU A 12 0.48 4.05 -4.00
N GLY A 13 -0.23 3.15 -3.30
CA GLY A 13 0.34 2.33 -2.23
C GLY A 13 1.51 1.45 -2.71
N LEU A 14 1.35 0.79 -3.86
CA LEU A 14 2.41 -0.02 -4.48
C LEU A 14 3.63 0.81 -4.86
N GLU A 15 3.43 2.03 -5.39
CA GLU A 15 4.52 2.92 -5.73
C GLU A 15 5.34 3.33 -4.49
N ILE A 16 4.68 3.61 -3.36
CA ILE A 16 5.38 3.92 -2.10
C ILE A 16 6.16 2.70 -1.60
N VAL A 17 5.59 1.50 -1.63
CA VAL A 17 6.28 0.25 -1.26
C VAL A 17 7.56 0.09 -2.09
N ARG A 18 7.47 0.23 -3.42
CA ARG A 18 8.63 0.11 -4.32
C ARG A 18 9.73 1.12 -4.02
N ARG A 19 9.37 2.36 -3.66
CA ARG A 19 10.36 3.39 -3.29
C ARG A 19 11.10 3.03 -2.00
N ILE A 20 10.39 2.50 -1.01
CA ILE A 20 10.99 2.06 0.24
C ILE A 20 11.91 0.85 -0.01
N GLU A 21 11.47 -0.10 -0.84
CA GLU A 21 12.26 -1.26 -1.25
C GLU A 21 13.52 -0.87 -2.04
N ALA A 22 13.42 0.12 -2.94
CA ALA A 22 14.56 0.68 -3.66
C ALA A 22 15.59 1.33 -2.70
N GLY A 23 15.17 1.75 -1.51
CA GLY A 23 16.05 2.22 -0.43
C GLY A 23 16.74 1.11 0.37
N GLY A 24 16.49 -0.16 0.05
CA GLY A 24 17.10 -1.31 0.73
C GLY A 24 16.35 -1.81 1.98
N TYR A 25 15.10 -1.37 2.17
CA TYR A 25 14.26 -1.78 3.29
C TYR A 25 13.15 -2.73 2.84
N GLN A 26 12.60 -3.54 3.75
CA GLN A 26 11.39 -4.29 3.46
C GLN A 26 10.17 -3.38 3.63
N ALA A 27 9.16 -3.51 2.77
CA ALA A 27 7.89 -2.79 2.89
C ALA A 27 6.72 -3.64 2.40
N TYR A 28 5.58 -3.50 3.07
CA TYR A 28 4.36 -4.25 2.76
C TYR A 28 3.14 -3.36 2.97
N MET A 29 2.16 -3.43 2.06
CA MET A 29 0.80 -2.99 2.37
C MET A 29 0.19 -3.98 3.37
N VAL A 30 -0.44 -3.47 4.42
CA VAL A 30 -0.97 -4.27 5.53
C VAL A 30 -2.36 -3.82 5.94
N GLY A 31 -2.99 -4.54 6.86
CA GLY A 31 -4.22 -4.10 7.50
C GLY A 31 -5.48 -4.21 6.65
N GLY A 32 -6.37 -3.23 6.81
CA GLY A 32 -7.72 -3.25 6.23
C GLY A 32 -7.72 -3.29 4.71
N CYS A 33 -6.80 -2.55 4.08
CA CYS A 33 -6.71 -2.45 2.62
C CYS A 33 -6.50 -3.81 1.93
N VAL A 34 -5.69 -4.68 2.53
CA VAL A 34 -5.41 -6.03 2.02
C VAL A 34 -6.66 -6.90 2.14
N ARG A 35 -7.30 -6.91 3.32
CA ARG A 35 -8.55 -7.65 3.53
C ARG A 35 -9.61 -7.19 2.54
N ASP A 36 -9.85 -5.89 2.47
CA ASP A 36 -10.96 -5.33 1.71
C ASP A 36 -10.78 -5.57 0.21
N ARG A 37 -9.56 -5.45 -0.34
CA ARG A 37 -9.28 -5.83 -1.72
C ARG A 37 -9.50 -7.33 -1.98
N LEU A 38 -9.12 -8.21 -1.06
CA LEU A 38 -9.29 -9.66 -1.21
C LEU A 38 -10.77 -10.09 -1.22
N ILE A 39 -11.64 -9.38 -0.48
CA ILE A 39 -13.06 -9.70 -0.39
C ILE A 39 -13.95 -8.77 -1.25
N GLY A 40 -13.35 -7.97 -2.13
CA GLY A 40 -14.07 -7.08 -3.05
C GLY A 40 -14.83 -5.94 -2.37
N ARG A 41 -14.33 -5.43 -1.24
CA ARG A 41 -14.84 -4.23 -0.57
C ARG A 41 -14.02 -3.00 -0.96
N PRO A 42 -14.64 -1.79 -0.96
CA PRO A 42 -13.92 -0.56 -1.22
C PRO A 42 -12.78 -0.32 -0.23
N ILE A 43 -11.65 0.17 -0.74
CA ILE A 43 -10.47 0.51 0.05
C ILE A 43 -10.64 1.94 0.56
N ARG A 44 -10.41 2.16 1.86
CA ARG A 44 -10.56 3.49 2.47
C ARG A 44 -9.24 4.22 2.62
N ASP A 45 -8.22 3.47 3.00
CA ASP A 45 -6.87 3.90 3.33
C ASP A 45 -5.87 2.79 2.97
N ILE A 46 -4.59 3.15 2.86
CA ILE A 46 -3.48 2.21 2.68
C ILE A 46 -2.54 2.37 3.86
N ASP A 47 -2.35 1.28 4.61
CA ASP A 47 -1.33 1.20 5.65
C ASP A 47 -0.09 0.48 5.11
N ILE A 48 1.09 1.04 5.38
CA ILE A 48 2.37 0.45 4.99
C ILE A 48 3.21 0.16 6.23
N ALA A 49 3.62 -1.10 6.39
CA ALA A 49 4.63 -1.50 7.37
C ALA A 49 5.99 -1.60 6.69
N THR A 50 7.05 -1.11 7.33
CA THR A 50 8.41 -1.14 6.81
C THR A 50 9.44 -1.50 7.87
N SER A 51 10.56 -2.11 7.45
CA SER A 51 11.74 -2.32 8.29
C SER A 51 12.59 -1.05 8.46
N ALA A 52 12.30 0.03 7.73
CA ALA A 52 12.98 1.31 7.87
C ALA A 52 12.69 1.92 9.25
N THR A 53 13.74 2.35 9.96
CA THR A 53 13.58 3.12 11.19
C THR A 53 13.34 4.58 10.87
N GLN A 54 12.50 5.25 11.67
CA GLN A 54 12.42 6.70 11.62
C GLN A 54 13.78 7.27 12.06
N ASN A 55 14.39 8.12 11.25
CA ASN A 55 15.46 8.98 11.74
C ASN A 55 14.81 9.99 12.69
N LYS A 56 14.84 9.67 13.98
CA LYS A 56 14.42 10.57 15.06
C LYS A 56 15.57 11.49 15.45
#